data_AF-A0A8H6MG96-F1
#
_entry.id   AF-A0A8H6MG96-F1
#
_cell.length_a   1.000
_cell.length_b   1.000
_cell.length_c   1.000
_cell.angle_alpha   90.00
_cell.angle_beta   90.00
_cell.angle_gamma   90.00
#
_symmetry.space_group_name_H-M   'P 1'
#
loop_
_entity.id
_entity.type
_entity.pdbx_description
1 polymer ?
#
loop_
_entity_poly.entity_id
_entity_poly.type
_entity_poly.pdbx_seq_one_letter_code
_entity_poly.pdbx_strand_id
1 'polypeptide(L)'
;MNAIGIENLRRPYAEGGVNLLDVRARNDAVALTVLQSYMKSPPERPVWAYLVDHIFRLCAVRRYQTVDSSLLINPFVQSWDVYTQAKGLPLVFKRMYSTGRKYSVSIHAWSPQVALQLKMPYWWHVGTKGKLVSVYNDKWGKCIQRTHHLSSVGDLLAHANKNQAATCSERVNCACINCIEDRALGCEHPPKCRRNAGKKLSNLLDIWNPLKASQYIAVGAQPQIPGQDPEWTPVVPMHENYAYPHEAARIFTLDAFSTCRPTLNNEHMNNDIAPSSSAEGAQVITVWTDGSCSDNGTKYAAAGSGLWYHAQNARNRAIRLPGEYLTNNIAEVMAVIAAIQDNGNVPCLRIITD
;
A
#
# COMPACT_ATOMS: atom_id res chain seq x y z
N MET A 1 -43.74 21.21 -14.17
CA MET A 1 -42.76 20.18 -14.60
C MET A 1 -41.85 19.90 -13.43
N ASN A 2 -41.94 18.71 -12.83
CA ASN A 2 -41.03 18.33 -11.75
C ASN A 2 -39.68 18.01 -12.36
N ALA A 3 -38.63 18.73 -11.96
CA ALA A 3 -37.28 18.48 -12.42
C ALA A 3 -36.85 17.07 -11.95
N ILE A 4 -36.68 16.14 -12.88
CA ILE A 4 -36.11 14.83 -12.58
C ILE A 4 -34.62 15.06 -12.31
N GLY A 5 -34.16 14.68 -11.11
CA GLY A 5 -32.74 14.78 -10.75
C GLY A 5 -31.86 13.94 -11.66
N ILE A 6 -30.65 14.43 -11.97
CA ILE A 6 -29.70 13.74 -12.86
C ILE A 6 -29.35 12.33 -12.38
N GLU A 7 -29.39 12.08 -11.07
CA GLU A 7 -29.16 10.75 -10.50
C GLU A 7 -30.24 9.76 -10.87
N ASN A 8 -31.50 10.18 -11.00
CA ASN A 8 -32.57 9.30 -11.46
C ASN A 8 -32.41 8.95 -12.95
N LEU A 9 -31.92 9.88 -13.77
CA LEU A 9 -31.66 9.61 -15.19
C LEU A 9 -30.53 8.61 -15.39
N ARG A 10 -29.54 8.59 -14.48
CA ARG A 10 -28.39 7.68 -14.52
C ARG A 10 -28.72 6.23 -14.15
N ARG A 11 -29.83 5.99 -13.44
CA ARG A 11 -30.24 4.65 -13.02
C ARG A 11 -30.56 3.72 -14.20
N PRO A 12 -30.48 2.39 -14.01
CA PRO A 12 -30.97 1.41 -14.97
C PRO A 12 -32.44 1.63 -15.36
N TYR A 13 -32.80 1.20 -16.57
CA TYR A 13 -34.20 1.17 -17.00
C TYR A 13 -35.12 0.43 -16.02
N ALA A 14 -34.61 -0.64 -15.39
CA ALA A 14 -35.33 -1.43 -14.38
C ALA A 14 -35.70 -0.63 -13.12
N GLU A 15 -34.97 0.43 -12.81
CA GLU A 15 -35.19 1.30 -11.64
C GLU A 15 -35.86 2.63 -12.02
N GLY A 16 -36.41 2.73 -13.24
CA GLY A 16 -37.07 3.93 -13.75
C GLY A 16 -36.11 5.02 -14.26
N GLY A 17 -34.83 4.70 -14.45
CA GLY A 17 -33.86 5.58 -15.09
C GLY A 17 -33.75 5.38 -16.60
N VAL A 18 -32.85 6.11 -17.25
CA VAL A 18 -32.62 6.04 -18.71
C VAL A 18 -31.20 5.62 -19.07
N ASN A 19 -30.43 5.07 -18.12
CA ASN A 19 -29.01 4.74 -18.28
C ASN A 19 -28.17 5.93 -18.79
N LEU A 20 -28.46 7.14 -18.32
CA LEU A 20 -27.73 8.33 -18.74
C LEU A 20 -26.25 8.20 -18.34
N LEU A 21 -25.35 8.26 -19.32
CA LEU A 21 -23.91 8.13 -19.09
C LEU A 21 -23.40 9.21 -18.12
N ASP A 22 -22.73 8.76 -17.04
CA ASP A 22 -21.96 9.68 -16.19
C ASP A 22 -20.63 10.06 -16.86
N VAL A 23 -20.65 11.19 -17.57
CA VAL A 23 -19.47 11.77 -18.22
C VAL A 23 -18.34 12.09 -17.22
N ARG A 24 -18.66 12.41 -15.95
CA ARG A 24 -17.64 12.68 -14.94
C ARG A 24 -16.96 11.39 -14.51
N ALA A 25 -17.73 10.36 -14.18
CA ALA A 25 -17.19 9.04 -13.81
C ALA A 25 -16.39 8.42 -14.96
N ARG A 26 -16.89 8.50 -16.20
CA ARG A 26 -16.16 8.02 -17.39
C ARG A 26 -14.81 8.73 -17.55
N ASN A 27 -14.79 10.06 -17.40
CA ASN A 27 -13.57 10.83 -17.51
C ASN A 27 -12.55 10.50 -16.42
N ASP A 28 -13.03 10.24 -15.20
CA ASP A 28 -12.20 9.78 -14.09
C ASP A 28 -11.64 8.38 -14.36
N ALA A 29 -12.44 7.46 -14.88
CA ALA A 29 -11.98 6.14 -15.29
C ALA A 29 -10.87 6.23 -16.35
N VAL A 30 -11.00 7.10 -17.35
CA VAL A 30 -9.95 7.35 -18.35
C VAL A 30 -8.66 7.85 -17.67
N ALA A 31 -8.76 8.80 -16.75
CA ALA A 31 -7.60 9.30 -16.00
C ALA A 31 -6.94 8.22 -15.13
N LEU A 32 -7.74 7.29 -14.57
CA LEU A 32 -7.25 6.13 -13.83
C LEU A 32 -6.55 5.12 -14.73
N THR A 33 -7.01 4.89 -15.97
CA THR A 33 -6.28 4.05 -16.94
C THR A 33 -4.92 4.64 -17.29
N VAL A 34 -4.82 5.96 -17.44
CA VAL A 34 -3.52 6.64 -17.63
C VAL A 34 -2.65 6.46 -16.38
N LEU A 35 -3.21 6.62 -15.18
CA LEU A 35 -2.50 6.41 -13.92
C LEU A 35 -2.00 4.96 -13.76
N GLN A 36 -2.82 3.97 -14.12
CA GLN A 36 -2.43 2.56 -14.11
C GLN A 36 -1.21 2.34 -15.03
N SER A 37 -1.22 2.92 -16.22
CA SER A 37 -0.08 2.87 -17.15
C SER A 37 1.16 3.57 -16.58
N TYR A 38 1.00 4.72 -15.92
CA TYR A 38 2.07 5.43 -15.22
C TYR A 38 2.67 4.61 -14.07
N MET A 39 1.86 3.81 -13.37
CA MET A 39 2.29 2.98 -12.23
C MET A 39 2.88 1.64 -12.65
N LYS A 40 3.02 1.33 -13.94
CA LYS A 40 3.69 0.09 -14.37
C LYS A 40 5.16 0.05 -13.94
N SER A 41 5.64 -1.15 -13.62
CA SER A 41 7.03 -1.46 -13.33
C SER A 41 7.82 -1.80 -14.59
N PRO A 42 9.16 -1.62 -14.61
CA PRO A 42 9.99 -2.16 -15.69
C PRO A 42 9.82 -3.69 -15.83
N PRO A 43 9.80 -4.23 -17.06
CA PRO A 43 10.06 -3.55 -18.34
C PRO A 43 8.82 -2.90 -18.97
N GLU A 44 7.63 -3.09 -18.43
CA GLU A 44 6.38 -2.58 -19.02
C GLU A 44 6.11 -1.09 -18.77
N ARG A 45 6.95 -0.44 -17.95
CA ARG A 45 6.84 0.98 -17.64
C ARG A 45 7.05 1.81 -18.91
N PRO A 46 6.06 2.60 -19.36
CA PRO A 46 6.20 3.34 -20.59
C PRO A 46 7.20 4.50 -20.44
N VAL A 47 7.90 4.85 -21.52
CA VAL A 47 8.93 5.90 -21.53
C VAL A 47 8.40 7.24 -21.02
N TRP A 48 7.16 7.59 -21.37
CA TRP A 48 6.55 8.85 -20.93
C TRP A 48 6.37 8.92 -19.40
N ALA A 49 6.27 7.79 -18.69
CA ALA A 49 6.13 7.81 -17.23
C ALA A 49 7.38 8.38 -16.55
N TYR A 50 8.58 8.11 -17.09
CA TYR A 50 9.83 8.68 -16.58
C TYR A 50 9.90 10.19 -16.80
N LEU A 51 9.37 10.70 -17.91
CA LEU A 51 9.22 12.14 -18.14
C LEU A 51 8.25 12.75 -17.14
N VAL A 52 7.13 12.07 -16.86
CA VAL A 52 6.15 12.53 -15.87
C VAL A 52 6.71 12.54 -14.46
N ASP A 53 7.54 11.57 -14.07
CA ASP A 53 8.27 11.59 -12.80
C ASP A 53 9.07 12.90 -12.69
N HIS A 54 9.78 13.30 -13.75
CA HIS A 54 10.54 14.55 -13.78
C HIS A 54 9.64 15.81 -13.70
N ILE A 55 8.54 15.84 -14.47
CA ILE A 55 7.58 16.96 -14.42
C ILE A 55 6.98 17.11 -13.02
N PHE A 56 6.59 16.00 -12.39
CA PHE A 56 6.04 16.01 -11.04
C PHE A 56 7.05 16.52 -10.01
N ARG A 57 8.33 16.19 -10.14
CA ARG A 57 9.41 16.75 -9.30
C ARG A 57 9.52 18.26 -9.43
N LEU A 58 9.56 18.77 -10.66
CA LEU A 58 9.62 20.21 -10.94
C LEU A 58 8.38 20.95 -10.40
N CYS A 59 7.24 20.27 -10.40
CA CYS A 59 5.97 20.78 -9.90
C CYS A 59 5.71 20.40 -8.43
N ALA A 60 6.66 19.86 -7.68
CA ALA A 60 6.44 19.48 -6.28
C ALA A 60 6.10 20.71 -5.42
N VAL A 61 5.20 20.57 -4.46
CA VAL A 61 4.87 21.66 -3.53
C VAL A 61 6.15 22.07 -2.77
N ARG A 62 6.38 23.38 -2.62
CA ARG A 62 7.62 23.98 -2.06
C ARG A 62 8.10 23.34 -0.75
N ARG A 63 7.19 22.90 0.13
CA ARG A 63 7.54 22.25 1.41
C ARG A 63 8.34 20.95 1.25
N TYR A 64 8.23 20.29 0.09
CA TYR A 64 8.89 19.03 -0.21
C TYR A 64 10.30 19.20 -0.76
N GLN A 65 10.63 20.40 -1.23
CA GLN A 65 11.93 20.76 -1.79
C GLN A 65 12.99 21.02 -0.70
N THR A 66 12.79 20.49 0.52
CA THR A 66 13.79 20.47 1.59
C THR A 66 14.82 19.36 1.42
N VAL A 67 14.52 18.39 0.56
CA VAL A 67 15.43 17.33 0.11
C VAL A 67 15.82 17.56 -1.34
N ASP A 68 16.89 16.90 -1.79
CA ASP A 68 17.25 16.91 -3.22
C ASP A 68 16.09 16.42 -4.09
N SER A 69 15.83 17.13 -5.20
CA SER A 69 14.71 16.82 -6.10
C SER A 69 14.79 15.41 -6.71
N SER A 70 15.99 14.83 -6.85
CA SER A 70 16.20 13.46 -7.32
C SER A 70 15.61 12.40 -6.37
N LEU A 71 15.42 12.75 -5.10
CA LEU A 71 14.87 11.87 -4.07
C LEU A 71 13.34 11.87 -4.05
N LEU A 72 12.70 12.75 -4.82
CA LEU A 72 11.26 12.78 -5.05
C LEU A 72 10.92 11.86 -6.22
N ILE A 73 10.89 10.55 -5.97
CA ILE A 73 10.77 9.51 -7.01
C ILE A 73 9.38 9.50 -7.63
N ASN A 74 8.33 9.27 -6.84
CA ASN A 74 6.94 9.16 -7.31
C ASN A 74 5.96 9.59 -6.21
N PRO A 75 5.01 10.52 -6.48
CA PRO A 75 4.11 11.07 -5.47
C PRO A 75 2.98 10.12 -5.03
N PHE A 76 2.83 8.95 -5.67
CA PHE A 76 1.90 7.88 -5.26
C PHE A 76 2.59 6.80 -4.42
N VAL A 77 3.92 6.74 -4.47
CA VAL A 77 4.75 5.79 -3.70
C VAL A 77 5.35 6.47 -2.46
N GLN A 78 5.38 7.80 -2.44
CA GLN A 78 5.83 8.65 -1.35
C GLN A 78 4.72 9.61 -0.90
N SER A 79 4.94 10.31 0.20
CA SER A 79 4.00 11.22 0.86
C SER A 79 4.09 12.69 0.42
N TRP A 80 4.81 12.96 -0.68
CA TRP A 80 4.91 14.31 -1.24
C TRP A 80 3.83 14.58 -2.28
N ASP A 81 3.50 15.86 -2.48
CA ASP A 81 2.41 16.29 -3.35
C ASP A 81 2.90 17.19 -4.49
N VAL A 82 2.20 17.11 -5.63
CA VAL A 82 2.37 17.97 -6.80
C VAL A 82 1.48 19.21 -6.68
N TYR A 83 2.05 20.39 -6.96
CA TYR A 83 1.32 21.64 -7.08
C TYR A 83 0.56 21.68 -8.41
N THR A 84 -0.74 21.37 -8.36
CA THR A 84 -1.59 21.16 -9.55
C THR A 84 -1.86 22.42 -10.37
N GLN A 85 -1.49 23.60 -9.88
CA GLN A 85 -1.59 24.88 -10.61
C GLN A 85 -0.25 25.33 -11.22
N ALA A 86 0.78 24.47 -11.20
CA ALA A 86 2.05 24.77 -11.84
C ALA A 86 1.87 24.97 -13.36
N LYS A 87 2.48 26.03 -13.91
CA LYS A 87 2.44 26.32 -15.36
C LYS A 87 3.05 25.20 -16.21
N GLY A 88 4.03 24.49 -15.66
CA GLY A 88 4.72 23.39 -16.33
C GLY A 88 4.03 22.03 -16.21
N LEU A 89 2.81 21.95 -15.67
CA LEU A 89 2.07 20.70 -15.52
C LEU A 89 1.02 20.54 -16.63
N PRO A 90 1.24 19.64 -17.62
CA PRO A 90 0.26 19.37 -18.66
C PRO A 90 -1.10 18.92 -18.11
N LEU A 91 -2.18 19.32 -18.79
CA LEU A 91 -3.55 19.07 -18.34
C LEU A 91 -3.85 17.58 -18.14
N VAL A 92 -3.33 16.70 -19.01
CA VAL A 92 -3.50 15.24 -18.90
C VAL A 92 -2.91 14.72 -17.59
N PHE A 93 -1.70 15.16 -17.22
CA PHE A 93 -1.04 14.71 -15.99
C PHE A 93 -1.61 15.38 -14.75
N LYS A 94 -2.09 16.64 -14.85
CA LYS A 94 -2.88 17.27 -13.80
C LYS A 94 -4.14 16.45 -13.50
N ARG A 95 -4.88 16.04 -14.53
CA ARG A 95 -6.08 15.23 -14.38
C ARG A 95 -5.76 13.85 -13.79
N MET A 96 -4.77 13.16 -14.35
CA MET A 96 -4.27 11.88 -13.84
C MET A 96 -3.91 11.97 -12.35
N TYR A 97 -3.11 12.98 -11.98
CA TYR A 97 -2.71 13.18 -10.60
C TYR A 97 -3.91 13.47 -9.69
N SER A 98 -4.73 14.47 -10.04
CA SER A 98 -5.90 14.87 -9.26
C SER A 98 -6.90 13.73 -9.08
N THR A 99 -7.17 12.96 -10.13
CA THR A 99 -8.06 11.79 -10.06
C THR A 99 -7.45 10.69 -9.17
N GLY A 100 -6.15 10.39 -9.30
CA GLY A 100 -5.48 9.47 -8.39
C GLY A 100 -5.57 9.90 -6.93
N ARG A 101 -5.48 11.21 -6.64
CA ARG A 101 -5.68 11.74 -5.28
C ARG A 101 -7.13 11.69 -4.82
N LYS A 102 -8.09 11.99 -5.70
CA LYS A 102 -9.54 11.89 -5.44
C LYS A 102 -9.92 10.49 -4.97
N TYR A 103 -9.39 9.47 -5.63
CA TYR A 103 -9.63 8.07 -5.30
C TYR A 103 -8.57 7.45 -4.39
N SER A 104 -7.73 8.28 -3.78
CA SER A 104 -6.76 7.84 -2.77
C SER A 104 -5.86 6.70 -3.21
N VAL A 105 -5.26 6.85 -4.39
CA VAL A 105 -4.23 5.92 -4.84
C VAL A 105 -3.01 6.06 -3.94
N SER A 106 -2.61 4.99 -3.26
CA SER A 106 -1.45 4.95 -2.39
C SER A 106 -0.90 3.54 -2.19
N ILE A 107 0.30 3.42 -1.63
CA ILE A 107 0.86 2.13 -1.24
C ILE A 107 0.07 1.54 -0.08
N HIS A 108 -0.51 0.36 -0.30
CA HIS A 108 -1.25 -0.37 0.70
C HIS A 108 -0.77 -1.82 0.73
N ALA A 109 0.21 -2.09 1.60
CA ALA A 109 0.73 -3.43 1.87
C ALA A 109 0.43 -3.77 3.33
N TRP A 110 -0.45 -4.74 3.56
CA TRP A 110 -0.90 -5.14 4.90
C TRP A 110 0.24 -5.77 5.72
N SER A 111 1.15 -6.48 5.06
CA SER A 111 2.35 -7.08 5.65
C SER A 111 3.49 -7.06 4.63
N PRO A 112 4.15 -5.90 4.42
CA PRO A 112 5.16 -5.78 3.38
C PRO A 112 6.37 -6.64 3.74
N GLN A 113 6.79 -7.49 2.82
CA GLN A 113 8.01 -8.26 2.98
C GLN A 113 9.23 -7.35 3.12
N VAL A 114 10.28 -7.83 3.79
CA VAL A 114 11.56 -7.11 3.91
C VAL A 114 12.08 -6.67 2.55
N ALA A 115 11.95 -7.52 1.52
CA ALA A 115 12.36 -7.20 0.16
C ALA A 115 11.67 -5.92 -0.38
N LEU A 116 10.37 -5.75 -0.13
CA LEU A 116 9.64 -4.54 -0.48
C LEU A 116 10.09 -3.37 0.40
N GLN A 117 10.16 -3.56 1.72
CA GLN A 117 10.57 -2.51 2.67
C GLN A 117 11.91 -1.88 2.26
N LEU A 118 12.91 -2.71 1.91
CA LEU A 118 14.24 -2.23 1.50
C LEU A 118 14.21 -1.41 0.20
N LYS A 119 13.30 -1.72 -0.73
CA LYS A 119 13.12 -1.01 -1.99
C LYS A 119 12.32 0.28 -1.86
N MET A 120 11.64 0.50 -0.74
CA MET A 120 10.86 1.71 -0.53
C MET A 120 11.76 2.96 -0.46
N PRO A 121 11.33 4.10 -1.05
CA PRO A 121 12.05 5.36 -0.91
C PRO A 121 12.01 5.85 0.55
N TYR A 122 13.15 6.19 1.15
CA TYR A 122 13.18 6.68 2.53
C TYR A 122 12.68 8.13 2.66
N TRP A 123 13.03 8.98 1.70
CA TRP A 123 12.65 10.39 1.73
C TRP A 123 11.16 10.52 1.47
N TRP A 124 10.47 11.29 2.30
CA TRP A 124 9.01 11.39 2.27
C TRP A 124 8.31 10.02 2.28
N HIS A 125 8.84 9.05 3.03
CA HIS A 125 8.28 7.70 3.12
C HIS A 125 6.80 7.71 3.60
N VAL A 126 5.95 6.85 3.01
CA VAL A 126 4.51 6.74 3.33
C VAL A 126 4.23 6.37 4.78
N GLY A 127 5.01 5.43 5.33
CA GLY A 127 4.92 4.97 6.71
C GLY A 127 5.75 5.75 7.71
N THR A 128 5.61 7.06 7.77
CA THR A 128 6.38 7.91 8.69
C THR A 128 5.58 8.22 9.96
N LYS A 129 6.16 8.04 11.17
CA LYS A 129 5.48 8.27 12.47
C LYS A 129 5.23 9.74 12.87
N GLY A 130 5.86 10.71 12.23
CA GLY A 130 5.78 12.13 12.65
C GLY A 130 6.29 13.14 11.63
N LYS A 131 6.43 14.41 12.03
CA LYS A 131 6.90 15.49 11.11
C LYS A 131 8.39 15.32 10.79
N LEU A 132 8.72 14.63 9.69
CA LEU A 132 10.09 14.35 9.25
C LEU A 132 10.86 15.55 8.66
N VAL A 133 10.22 16.70 8.43
CA VAL A 133 10.88 17.84 7.73
C VAL A 133 12.14 18.31 8.47
N SER A 134 12.09 18.39 9.81
CA SER A 134 13.27 18.72 10.62
C SER A 134 14.32 17.61 10.60
N VAL A 135 13.88 16.36 10.50
CA VAL A 135 14.75 15.17 10.47
C VAL A 135 15.44 15.01 9.12
N TYR A 136 14.86 15.46 8.00
CA TYR A 136 15.54 15.36 6.70
C TYR A 136 16.63 16.42 6.50
N ASN A 137 16.42 17.61 7.07
CA ASN A 137 17.26 18.77 6.83
C ASN A 137 18.30 19.01 7.94
N ASP A 138 18.43 18.09 8.90
CA ASP A 138 19.50 18.12 9.89
C ASP A 138 20.87 17.87 9.22
N LYS A 139 21.95 18.16 9.95
CA LYS A 139 23.34 17.97 9.47
C LYS A 139 23.54 16.59 8.85
N TRP A 140 23.03 15.56 9.51
CA TRP A 140 23.19 14.17 9.09
C TRP A 140 22.31 13.80 7.91
N GLY A 141 21.09 14.32 7.85
CA GLY A 141 20.21 14.17 6.69
C GLY A 141 20.84 14.77 5.44
N LYS A 142 21.46 15.95 5.53
CA LYS A 142 22.22 16.53 4.42
C LYS A 142 23.42 15.66 4.01
N CYS A 143 24.16 15.12 4.98
CA CYS A 143 25.28 14.20 4.70
C CYS A 143 24.81 12.92 3.99
N ILE A 144 23.75 12.29 4.49
CA ILE A 144 23.13 11.09 3.90
C ILE A 144 22.69 11.37 2.46
N GLN A 145 22.08 12.53 2.19
CA GLN A 145 21.64 12.90 0.85
C GLN A 145 22.77 13.24 -0.12
N ARG A 146 23.71 14.10 0.30
CA ARG A 146 24.64 14.78 -0.61
C ARG A 146 26.02 14.14 -0.67
N THR A 147 26.42 13.46 0.40
CA THR A 147 27.73 12.81 0.54
C THR A 147 27.61 11.33 0.24
N HIS A 148 26.59 10.68 0.80
CA HIS A 148 26.39 9.24 0.64
C HIS A 148 25.35 8.88 -0.43
N HIS A 149 24.59 9.84 -0.95
CA HIS A 149 23.57 9.64 -2.00
C HIS A 149 22.56 8.53 -1.70
N LEU A 150 22.20 8.36 -0.42
CA LEU A 150 21.29 7.29 0.01
C LEU A 150 19.84 7.68 -0.27
N SER A 151 19.08 6.79 -0.89
CA SER A 151 17.74 7.10 -1.40
C SER A 151 16.65 6.15 -0.85
N SER A 152 17.00 4.88 -0.67
CA SER A 152 16.09 3.83 -0.23
C SER A 152 16.23 3.52 1.27
N VAL A 153 15.22 2.86 1.82
CA VAL A 153 15.28 2.27 3.16
C VAL A 153 16.44 1.27 3.27
N GLY A 154 16.69 0.49 2.21
CA GLY A 154 17.81 -0.44 2.13
C GLY A 154 19.18 0.24 2.18
N ASP A 155 19.34 1.37 1.47
CA ASP A 155 20.57 2.17 1.47
C ASP A 155 20.90 2.66 2.89
N LEU A 156 19.88 3.20 3.59
CA LEU A 156 20.03 3.67 4.95
C LEU A 156 20.35 2.53 5.92
N LEU A 157 19.72 1.35 5.74
CA LEU A 157 19.97 0.17 6.56
C LEU A 157 21.40 -0.33 6.38
N ALA A 158 21.85 -0.47 5.13
CA ALA A 158 23.22 -0.86 4.81
C ALA A 158 24.22 0.12 5.43
N HIS A 159 23.99 1.43 5.27
CA HIS A 159 24.84 2.45 5.88
C HIS A 159 24.84 2.39 7.41
N ALA A 160 23.68 2.22 8.06
CA ALA A 160 23.59 2.07 9.51
C ALA A 160 24.35 0.84 10.01
N ASN A 161 24.28 -0.29 9.27
CA ASN A 161 24.91 -1.55 9.63
C ASN A 161 26.43 -1.60 9.40
N LYS A 162 27.01 -0.69 8.60
CA LYS A 162 28.48 -0.52 8.51
C LYS A 162 29.15 -0.26 9.88
N ASN A 163 28.38 0.11 10.90
CA ASN A 163 28.89 0.37 12.24
C ASN A 163 29.27 -0.89 13.03
N GLN A 164 29.01 -2.09 12.51
CA GLN A 164 29.23 -3.37 13.22
C GLN A 164 30.64 -3.96 13.06
N ALA A 165 31.56 -3.28 12.38
CA ALA A 165 32.96 -3.72 12.36
C ALA A 165 33.53 -3.62 13.80
N ALA A 166 34.00 -4.74 14.36
CA ALA A 166 34.50 -4.84 15.74
C ALA A 166 35.63 -3.83 16.08
N THR A 167 36.25 -3.24 15.05
CA THR A 167 37.36 -2.28 15.15
C THR A 167 36.94 -0.80 15.14
N CYS A 168 35.64 -0.50 15.05
CA CYS A 168 35.15 0.88 15.03
C CYS A 168 35.24 1.52 16.43
N SER A 169 36.07 2.56 16.58
CA SER A 169 36.30 3.24 17.86
C SER A 169 35.30 4.38 18.16
N GLU A 170 34.27 4.56 17.33
CA GLU A 170 33.24 5.63 17.46
C GLU A 170 33.77 7.08 17.46
N ARG A 171 35.08 7.27 17.24
CA ARG A 171 35.73 8.59 17.12
C ARG A 171 35.63 9.13 15.70
N VAL A 172 35.73 10.45 15.57
CA VAL A 172 35.73 11.19 14.28
C VAL A 172 36.79 10.62 13.32
N ASN A 173 37.99 10.38 13.84
CA ASN A 173 39.18 9.90 13.11
C ASN A 173 39.39 8.38 13.22
N CYS A 174 38.34 7.59 13.47
CA CYS A 174 38.44 6.14 13.55
C CYS A 174 39.13 5.54 12.32
N ALA A 175 40.14 4.69 12.52
CA ALA A 175 40.97 4.11 11.46
C ALA A 175 40.37 2.85 10.79
N CYS A 176 39.14 2.44 11.13
CA CYS A 176 38.52 1.31 10.47
C CYS A 176 38.17 1.64 9.01
N ILE A 177 38.15 0.61 8.14
CA ILE A 177 37.93 0.75 6.69
C ILE A 177 36.65 1.55 6.37
N ASN A 178 35.53 1.21 7.01
CA ASN A 178 34.25 1.90 6.80
C ASN A 178 34.34 3.40 7.12
N CYS A 179 35.07 3.79 8.17
CA CYS A 179 35.23 5.22 8.50
C CYS A 179 36.20 5.93 7.55
N ILE A 180 37.22 5.24 7.02
CA ILE A 180 38.12 5.79 6.01
C ILE A 180 37.35 6.05 4.73
N GLU A 181 36.59 5.07 4.24
CA GLU A 181 35.75 5.20 3.04
C GLU A 181 34.71 6.30 3.18
N ASP A 182 33.97 6.33 4.29
CA ASP A 182 32.95 7.36 4.51
C ASP A 182 33.57 8.77 4.56
N ARG A 183 34.78 8.93 5.15
CA ARG A 183 35.51 10.21 5.13
C ARG A 183 36.02 10.56 3.74
N ALA A 184 36.45 9.59 2.93
CA ALA A 184 36.88 9.82 1.55
C ALA A 184 35.73 10.36 0.67
N LEU A 185 34.48 10.01 0.99
CA LEU A 185 33.29 10.60 0.39
C LEU A 185 32.99 12.03 0.88
N GLY A 186 33.63 12.48 1.96
CA GLY A 186 33.41 13.79 2.59
C GLY A 186 32.56 13.76 3.88
N CYS A 187 32.32 12.58 4.48
CA CYS A 187 31.59 12.50 5.74
C CYS A 187 32.47 12.96 6.92
N GLU A 188 32.09 14.06 7.57
CA GLU A 188 32.87 14.61 8.69
C GLU A 188 32.97 13.67 9.90
N HIS A 189 31.94 12.88 10.20
CA HIS A 189 31.93 12.00 11.37
C HIS A 189 31.13 10.71 11.09
N PRO A 190 31.78 9.71 10.47
CA PRO A 190 31.09 8.52 10.00
C PRO A 190 30.29 7.75 11.06
N PRO A 191 30.82 7.48 12.28
CA PRO A 191 30.03 6.76 13.28
C PRO A 191 28.74 7.46 13.70
N LYS A 192 28.77 8.79 13.88
CA LYS A 192 27.56 9.58 14.19
C LYS A 192 26.59 9.63 13.01
N CYS A 193 27.10 9.72 11.78
CA CYS A 193 26.27 9.68 10.57
C CYS A 193 25.47 8.36 10.48
N ARG A 194 26.15 7.21 10.63
CA ARG A 194 25.52 5.89 10.63
C ARG A 194 24.51 5.71 11.75
N ARG A 195 24.85 6.16 12.97
CA ARG A 195 23.91 6.13 14.10
C ARG A 195 22.67 6.99 13.85
N ASN A 196 22.84 8.14 13.19
CA ASN A 196 21.71 8.98 12.80
C ASN A 196 20.86 8.30 11.71
N ALA A 197 21.45 7.58 10.75
CA ALA A 197 20.70 6.75 9.80
C ALA A 197 19.84 5.69 10.50
N GLY A 198 20.38 5.01 11.52
CA GLY A 198 19.60 4.08 12.36
C GLY A 198 18.43 4.76 13.09
N LYS A 199 18.65 5.95 13.67
CA LYS A 199 17.56 6.75 14.29
C LYS A 199 16.50 7.14 13.27
N LYS A 200 16.92 7.54 12.07
CA LYS A 200 16.06 7.88 10.93
C LYS A 200 15.17 6.70 10.51
N LEU A 201 15.71 5.48 10.46
CA LEU A 201 14.95 4.25 10.22
C LEU A 201 13.96 3.94 11.34
N SER A 202 14.34 4.15 12.60
CA SER A 202 13.46 3.91 13.75
C SER A 202 12.20 4.78 13.77
N ASN A 203 12.20 5.89 13.03
CA ASN A 203 11.06 6.79 12.87
C ASN A 203 10.02 6.31 11.84
N LEU A 204 10.29 5.20 11.13
CA LEU A 204 9.28 4.55 10.30
C LEU A 204 8.28 3.78 11.18
N LEU A 205 7.04 3.68 10.71
CA LEU A 205 6.02 2.75 11.19
C LEU A 205 6.60 1.34 11.22
N ASP A 206 6.16 0.54 12.19
CA ASP A 206 6.76 -0.77 12.46
C ASP A 206 6.66 -1.70 11.25
N ILE A 207 5.51 -1.67 10.55
CA ILE A 207 5.29 -2.41 9.29
C ILE A 207 6.26 -2.00 8.17
N TRP A 208 6.89 -0.82 8.24
CA TRP A 208 7.82 -0.32 7.22
C TRP A 208 9.27 -0.28 7.71
N ASN A 209 9.53 -0.70 8.94
CA ASN A 209 10.85 -0.65 9.54
C ASN A 209 11.55 -2.02 9.44
N PRO A 210 12.59 -2.17 8.60
CA PRO A 210 13.27 -3.46 8.43
C PRO A 210 14.02 -3.91 9.69
N LEU A 211 14.34 -3.00 10.61
CA LEU A 211 14.94 -3.35 11.91
C LEU A 211 13.97 -4.12 12.82
N LYS A 212 12.66 -4.00 12.56
CA LYS A 212 11.59 -4.69 13.29
C LYS A 212 11.01 -5.87 12.52
N ALA A 213 11.36 -6.03 11.24
CA ALA A 213 10.82 -7.09 10.40
C ALA A 213 11.22 -8.50 10.87
N SER A 214 12.27 -8.64 11.68
CA SER A 214 12.59 -9.89 12.39
C SER A 214 11.48 -10.35 13.34
N GLN A 215 10.60 -9.47 13.79
CA GLN A 215 9.47 -9.79 14.67
C GLN A 215 8.29 -10.42 13.90
N TYR A 216 8.21 -10.23 12.58
CA TYR A 216 7.19 -10.84 11.72
C TYR A 216 7.69 -12.09 10.96
N ILE A 217 9.02 -12.25 10.81
CA ILE A 217 9.64 -13.46 10.25
C ILE A 217 9.66 -14.61 11.26
N ALA A 218 9.56 -14.32 12.56
CA ALA A 218 9.41 -15.34 13.61
C ALA A 218 8.02 -16.00 13.64
N VAL A 219 7.10 -15.69 12.71
CA VAL A 219 5.85 -16.46 12.51
C VAL A 219 6.10 -17.64 11.56
N GLY A 220 7.22 -18.33 11.76
CA GLY A 220 7.30 -19.79 11.61
C GLY A 220 7.05 -20.51 12.94
N ALA A 221 7.03 -19.78 14.06
CA ALA A 221 6.48 -20.27 15.31
C ALA A 221 4.98 -19.98 15.29
N GLN A 222 4.19 -21.02 15.00
CA GLN A 222 2.78 -21.08 15.36
C GLN A 222 2.65 -20.62 16.82
N PRO A 223 1.85 -19.58 17.16
CA PRO A 223 1.46 -19.42 18.55
C PRO A 223 0.77 -20.72 18.94
N GLN A 224 1.35 -21.45 19.89
CA GLN A 224 0.65 -22.59 20.50
C GLN A 224 -0.54 -22.01 21.25
N ILE A 225 -1.68 -21.96 20.58
CA ILE A 225 -2.97 -21.70 21.21
C ILE A 225 -3.30 -22.99 21.98
N PRO A 226 -3.42 -22.96 23.31
CA PRO A 226 -3.82 -24.15 24.06
C PRO A 226 -5.24 -24.54 23.65
N GLY A 227 -5.38 -25.69 22.98
CA GLY A 227 -6.68 -26.27 22.59
C GLY A 227 -6.96 -26.36 21.08
N GLN A 228 -5.98 -26.77 20.26
CA GLN A 228 -6.20 -26.99 18.82
C GLN A 228 -6.98 -28.28 18.54
N ASP A 229 -8.15 -28.12 17.92
CA ASP A 229 -8.87 -29.14 17.15
C ASP A 229 -8.05 -29.46 15.88
N PRO A 230 -7.75 -30.74 15.55
CA PRO A 230 -6.85 -31.14 14.46
C PRO A 230 -7.30 -30.79 13.03
N GLU A 231 -8.46 -30.16 12.83
CA GLU A 231 -9.00 -29.79 11.52
C GLU A 231 -8.68 -28.33 11.11
N TRP A 232 -7.54 -27.80 11.55
CA TRP A 232 -7.13 -26.42 11.28
C TRP A 232 -6.20 -26.32 10.07
N THR A 233 -6.65 -25.71 8.98
CA THR A 233 -5.79 -25.21 7.90
C THR A 233 -5.68 -23.69 7.98
N PRO A 234 -4.50 -23.11 8.23
CA PRO A 234 -4.31 -21.67 8.12
C PRO A 234 -4.55 -21.23 6.67
N VAL A 235 -5.28 -20.13 6.50
CA VAL A 235 -5.23 -19.35 5.26
C VAL A 235 -3.76 -19.01 5.02
N VAL A 236 -3.18 -19.55 3.94
CA VAL A 236 -1.82 -19.19 3.52
C VAL A 236 -1.81 -17.67 3.36
N PRO A 237 -0.99 -16.93 4.13
CA PRO A 237 -0.93 -15.49 4.00
C PRO A 237 -0.59 -15.19 2.54
N MET A 238 -1.41 -14.37 1.89
CA MET A 238 -1.18 -13.94 0.53
C MET A 238 0.16 -13.23 0.51
N HIS A 239 1.22 -13.96 0.13
CA HIS A 239 2.56 -13.44 0.11
C HIS A 239 2.65 -12.45 -1.06
N GLU A 240 2.47 -11.18 -0.73
CA GLU A 240 2.66 -10.08 -1.64
C GLU A 240 4.16 -9.92 -1.97
N ASN A 241 4.64 -10.72 -2.93
CA ASN A 241 6.03 -10.67 -3.39
C ASN A 241 6.19 -9.58 -4.46
N TYR A 242 6.10 -8.33 -4.04
CA TYR A 242 6.26 -7.19 -4.95
C TYR A 242 7.73 -6.99 -5.33
N ALA A 243 8.00 -6.99 -6.63
CA ALA A 243 9.31 -6.68 -7.16
C ALA A 243 9.61 -5.18 -7.07
N TYR A 244 8.58 -4.33 -7.16
CA TYR A 244 8.73 -2.88 -7.13
C TYR A 244 7.66 -2.20 -6.26
N PRO A 245 7.98 -1.05 -5.64
CA PRO A 245 7.01 -0.31 -4.84
C PRO A 245 5.70 0.02 -5.54
N HIS A 246 5.73 0.28 -6.85
CA HIS A 246 4.53 0.63 -7.62
C HIS A 246 3.46 -0.47 -7.64
N GLU A 247 3.86 -1.74 -7.50
CA GLU A 247 2.95 -2.90 -7.53
C GLU A 247 2.12 -3.02 -6.26
N ALA A 248 2.59 -2.42 -5.17
CA ALA A 248 1.89 -2.32 -3.90
C ALA A 248 0.88 -1.16 -3.87
N ALA A 249 0.75 -0.39 -4.95
CA ALA A 249 -0.24 0.68 -5.04
C ALA A 249 -1.66 0.09 -5.15
N ARG A 250 -2.60 0.68 -4.43
CA ARG A 250 -4.04 0.39 -4.47
C ARG A 250 -4.81 1.69 -4.62
N ILE A 251 -6.03 1.59 -5.15
CA ILE A 251 -7.02 2.67 -5.25
C ILE A 251 -8.10 2.44 -4.17
N PHE A 252 -8.82 3.49 -3.79
CA PHE A 252 -9.84 3.47 -2.74
C PHE A 252 -9.28 3.08 -1.36
N THR A 253 -8.06 3.55 -1.04
CA THR A 253 -7.39 3.16 0.20
C THR A 253 -7.83 3.95 1.44
N LEU A 254 -8.80 4.85 1.30
CA LEU A 254 -9.42 5.53 2.44
C LEU A 254 -10.61 4.69 2.90
N ASP A 255 -10.36 3.62 3.66
CA ASP A 255 -11.36 2.98 4.55
C ASP A 255 -10.79 1.96 5.56
N ALA A 256 -9.48 2.01 5.90
CA ALA A 256 -8.95 1.12 6.94
C ALA A 256 -8.06 1.75 8.03
N PHE A 257 -7.28 2.83 7.79
CA PHE A 257 -6.30 3.30 8.79
C PHE A 257 -5.99 4.81 8.80
N SER A 258 -6.98 5.66 8.53
CA SER A 258 -6.77 7.11 8.45
C SER A 258 -6.53 7.80 9.80
N THR A 259 -5.39 7.58 10.45
CA THR A 259 -4.77 8.57 11.36
C THR A 259 -3.58 9.20 10.66
N CYS A 260 -3.86 10.17 9.78
CA CYS A 260 -3.02 11.36 9.47
C CYS A 260 -3.43 12.04 8.15
N ARG A 261 -4.72 12.30 7.89
CA ARG A 261 -5.15 13.41 7.02
C ARG A 261 -6.45 14.02 7.56
N PRO A 262 -6.58 15.35 7.65
CA PRO A 262 -7.87 15.98 7.92
C PRO A 262 -8.81 15.66 6.76
N THR A 263 -9.96 15.12 7.12
CA THR A 263 -11.06 14.69 6.26
C THR A 263 -11.73 15.86 5.55
N LEU A 264 -12.20 15.60 4.32
CA LEU A 264 -13.44 16.18 3.80
C LEU A 264 -14.37 15.00 3.52
N ASN A 265 -15.53 15.06 4.16
CA ASN A 265 -16.52 13.99 4.26
C ASN A 265 -17.33 13.77 2.96
N ASN A 266 -17.99 12.62 2.96
CA ASN A 266 -19.28 12.22 2.35
C ASN A 266 -19.12 11.06 1.37
N GLU A 267 -19.50 9.81 1.70
CA GLU A 267 -20.82 9.21 2.05
C GLU A 267 -21.30 8.31 0.87
N HIS A 268 -21.48 7.02 1.19
CA HIS A 268 -22.39 5.99 0.62
C HIS A 268 -22.43 5.72 -0.91
N MET A 269 -22.17 4.48 -1.34
CA MET A 269 -23.20 3.44 -1.60
C MET A 269 -22.63 2.16 -2.23
N ASN A 270 -23.37 1.08 -1.99
CA ASN A 270 -23.14 -0.33 -2.30
C ASN A 270 -23.13 -0.72 -3.79
N ASN A 271 -22.61 -1.94 -3.97
CA ASN A 271 -22.51 -2.77 -5.17
C ASN A 271 -23.86 -3.14 -5.81
N ASP A 272 -23.88 -3.27 -7.14
CA ASP A 272 -24.08 -4.56 -7.83
C ASP A 272 -24.15 -4.39 -9.35
N ILE A 273 -23.65 -5.39 -10.09
CA ILE A 273 -24.26 -6.08 -11.25
C ILE A 273 -23.17 -6.83 -12.06
N ALA A 274 -23.44 -8.13 -12.25
CA ALA A 274 -22.67 -9.12 -12.99
C ALA A 274 -22.61 -8.90 -14.52
N PRO A 275 -21.69 -9.57 -15.23
CA PRO A 275 -21.89 -9.92 -16.63
C PRO A 275 -22.15 -11.41 -16.83
N SER A 276 -23.21 -11.70 -17.57
CA SER A 276 -23.49 -12.97 -18.22
C SER A 276 -22.76 -13.07 -19.57
N SER A 277 -22.13 -14.20 -19.84
CA SER A 277 -22.36 -15.03 -21.04
C SER A 277 -21.40 -16.22 -21.05
N SER A 278 -22.00 -17.35 -20.69
CA SER A 278 -21.68 -18.75 -20.98
C SER A 278 -20.62 -19.05 -22.05
N ALA A 279 -19.53 -19.68 -21.61
CA ALA A 279 -18.86 -20.74 -22.36
C ALA A 279 -19.39 -22.10 -21.83
N GLU A 280 -20.08 -22.85 -22.69
CA GLU A 280 -20.65 -24.16 -22.38
C GLU A 280 -19.56 -25.17 -22.01
N GLY A 281 -19.80 -25.89 -20.89
CA GLY A 281 -19.03 -27.07 -20.48
C GLY A 281 -18.22 -26.91 -19.19
N ALA A 282 -18.00 -25.70 -18.68
CA ALA A 282 -17.30 -25.50 -17.41
C ALA A 282 -18.26 -25.70 -16.22
N GLN A 283 -17.96 -26.66 -15.34
CA GLN A 283 -18.70 -26.89 -14.10
C GLN A 283 -18.60 -25.63 -13.21
N VAL A 284 -19.65 -24.82 -13.18
CA VAL A 284 -19.72 -23.62 -12.32
C VAL A 284 -19.98 -24.07 -10.89
N ILE A 285 -19.02 -23.89 -10.00
CA ILE A 285 -19.21 -24.12 -8.57
C ILE A 285 -19.82 -22.85 -7.97
N THR A 286 -20.93 -22.97 -7.25
CA THR A 286 -21.53 -21.85 -6.51
C THR A 286 -21.20 -21.99 -5.03
N VAL A 287 -20.79 -20.89 -4.41
CA VAL A 287 -20.49 -20.79 -2.98
C VAL A 287 -21.11 -19.53 -2.42
N TRP A 288 -21.78 -19.67 -1.29
CA TRP A 288 -22.31 -18.59 -0.49
C TRP A 288 -21.30 -18.26 0.60
N THR A 289 -20.97 -16.98 0.72
CA THR A 289 -20.04 -16.45 1.71
C THR A 289 -20.75 -15.44 2.57
N ASP A 290 -20.36 -15.38 3.84
CA ASP A 290 -20.87 -14.41 4.80
C ASP A 290 -19.76 -14.10 5.82
N GLY A 291 -19.77 -12.90 6.39
CA GLY A 291 -18.83 -12.46 7.40
C GLY A 291 -19.54 -11.80 8.57
N SER A 292 -19.20 -12.22 9.79
CA SER A 292 -19.78 -11.63 10.99
C SER A 292 -18.71 -11.28 12.01
N CYS A 293 -18.89 -10.16 12.71
CA CYS A 293 -18.03 -9.70 13.79
C CYS A 293 -18.86 -9.20 14.97
N SER A 294 -18.59 -9.76 16.16
CA SER A 294 -19.03 -9.16 17.41
C SER A 294 -18.03 -8.09 17.86
N ASP A 295 -18.50 -7.07 18.60
CA ASP A 295 -17.70 -5.94 19.08
C ASP A 295 -16.90 -5.22 17.97
N ASN A 296 -17.54 -5.10 16.79
CA ASN A 296 -16.99 -4.60 15.53
C ASN A 296 -16.17 -3.30 15.70
N GLY A 297 -14.92 -3.30 15.21
CA GLY A 297 -14.04 -2.13 15.23
C GLY A 297 -13.34 -1.86 16.56
N THR A 298 -13.48 -2.74 17.55
CA THR A 298 -12.79 -2.63 18.85
C THR A 298 -11.59 -3.59 18.95
N LYS A 299 -10.75 -3.40 19.97
CA LYS A 299 -9.65 -4.35 20.27
C LYS A 299 -10.14 -5.71 20.80
N TYR A 300 -11.42 -5.82 21.15
CA TYR A 300 -12.05 -7.07 21.60
C TYR A 300 -12.90 -7.70 20.48
N ALA A 301 -12.86 -7.12 19.28
CA ALA A 301 -13.62 -7.58 18.14
C ALA A 301 -13.31 -9.05 17.82
N ALA A 302 -14.36 -9.76 17.46
CA ALA A 302 -14.37 -11.20 17.36
C ALA A 302 -15.11 -11.58 16.07
N ALA A 303 -14.36 -11.84 14.99
CA ALA A 303 -14.93 -12.07 13.67
C ALA A 303 -14.79 -13.51 13.18
N GLY A 304 -15.71 -13.93 12.31
CA GLY A 304 -15.65 -15.18 11.60
C GLY A 304 -16.29 -15.09 10.20
N SER A 305 -15.81 -15.95 9.31
CA SER A 305 -16.21 -16.05 7.91
C SER A 305 -16.89 -17.39 7.66
N GLY A 306 -18.04 -17.41 6.99
CA GLY A 306 -18.77 -18.60 6.62
C GLY A 306 -18.63 -18.93 5.14
N LEU A 307 -18.50 -20.22 4.81
CA LEU A 307 -18.62 -20.74 3.45
C LEU A 307 -19.67 -21.84 3.42
N TRP A 308 -20.57 -21.77 2.46
CA TRP A 308 -21.59 -22.77 2.24
C TRP A 308 -21.76 -23.05 0.74
N TYR A 309 -21.71 -24.31 0.32
CA TYR A 309 -21.82 -24.71 -1.08
C TYR A 309 -23.16 -25.39 -1.36
N HIS A 310 -23.51 -26.39 -0.57
CA HIS A 310 -24.82 -27.04 -0.54
C HIS A 310 -24.88 -27.96 0.68
N ALA A 311 -26.05 -28.55 0.96
CA ALA A 311 -26.20 -29.51 2.05
C ALA A 311 -25.14 -30.63 1.96
N GLN A 312 -24.51 -30.94 3.10
CA GLN A 312 -23.53 -32.04 3.27
C GLN A 312 -22.25 -31.93 2.42
N ASN A 313 -21.94 -30.74 1.89
CA ASN A 313 -20.64 -30.54 1.25
C ASN A 313 -19.54 -30.44 2.32
N ALA A 314 -18.50 -31.27 2.19
CA ALA A 314 -17.36 -31.31 3.12
C ALA A 314 -16.57 -29.99 3.18
N ARG A 315 -16.76 -29.09 2.21
CA ARG A 315 -16.11 -27.76 2.18
C ARG A 315 -16.92 -26.68 2.92
N ASN A 316 -18.14 -26.98 3.37
CA ASN A 316 -18.89 -26.05 4.21
C ASN A 316 -18.15 -25.87 5.53
N ARG A 317 -17.81 -24.63 5.90
CA ARG A 317 -17.11 -24.37 7.16
C ARG A 317 -17.31 -22.94 7.65
N ALA A 318 -17.18 -22.77 8.96
CA ALA A 318 -17.03 -21.47 9.59
C ALA A 318 -15.55 -21.29 9.99
N ILE A 319 -14.98 -20.14 9.65
CA ILE A 319 -13.58 -19.80 9.84
C ILE A 319 -13.53 -18.67 10.87
N ARG A 320 -12.89 -18.91 12.01
CA ARG A 320 -12.60 -17.84 12.97
C ARG A 320 -11.42 -17.01 12.47
N LEU A 321 -11.56 -15.68 12.43
CA LEU A 321 -10.47 -14.81 12.01
C LEU A 321 -9.47 -14.55 13.15
N PRO A 322 -8.16 -14.73 12.91
CA PRO A 322 -7.12 -14.34 13.86
C PRO A 322 -6.79 -12.85 13.72
N GLY A 323 -6.41 -12.20 14.83
CA GLY A 323 -5.92 -10.82 14.84
C GLY A 323 -6.65 -9.92 15.85
N GLU A 324 -6.18 -8.68 15.92
CA GLU A 324 -6.82 -7.60 16.68
C GLU A 324 -7.50 -6.62 15.71
N TYR A 325 -8.52 -5.89 16.17
CA TYR A 325 -9.26 -4.89 15.36
C TYR A 325 -9.99 -5.49 14.15
N LEU A 326 -10.69 -6.60 14.38
CA LEU A 326 -11.53 -7.23 13.37
C LEU A 326 -12.80 -6.41 13.11
N THR A 327 -13.32 -6.50 11.88
CA THR A 327 -14.57 -5.88 11.47
C THR A 327 -15.41 -6.84 10.63
N ASN A 328 -16.70 -6.52 10.46
CA ASN A 328 -17.58 -7.26 9.53
C ASN A 328 -16.96 -7.30 8.12
N ASN A 329 -16.49 -6.15 7.62
CA ASN A 329 -15.88 -6.08 6.28
C ASN A 329 -14.65 -7.00 6.15
N ILE A 330 -13.83 -7.11 7.20
CA ILE A 330 -12.70 -8.06 7.19
C ILE A 330 -13.23 -9.50 7.14
N ALA A 331 -14.29 -9.82 7.90
CA ALA A 331 -14.94 -11.12 7.91
C ALA A 331 -15.48 -11.52 6.53
N GLU A 332 -16.17 -10.61 5.83
CA GLU A 332 -16.76 -10.85 4.52
C GLU A 332 -15.67 -11.08 3.46
N VAL A 333 -14.66 -10.20 3.42
CA VAL A 333 -13.53 -10.33 2.46
C VAL A 333 -12.76 -11.64 2.69
N MET A 334 -12.55 -12.02 3.95
CA MET A 334 -11.86 -13.28 4.26
C MET A 334 -12.69 -14.51 3.87
N ALA A 335 -14.03 -14.43 3.90
CA ALA A 335 -14.91 -15.49 3.41
C ALA A 335 -14.73 -15.69 1.89
N VAL A 336 -14.68 -14.60 1.13
CA VAL A 336 -14.43 -14.61 -0.32
C VAL A 336 -13.04 -15.17 -0.63
N ILE A 337 -12.00 -14.74 0.09
CA ILE A 337 -10.62 -15.25 -0.10
C ILE A 337 -10.57 -16.76 0.13
N ALA A 338 -11.16 -17.24 1.23
CA ALA A 338 -11.21 -18.67 1.53
C ALA A 338 -11.96 -19.47 0.45
N ALA A 339 -13.04 -18.91 -0.09
CA ALA A 339 -13.79 -19.54 -1.17
C ALA A 339 -12.96 -19.66 -2.45
N ILE A 340 -12.17 -18.64 -2.79
CA ILE A 340 -11.25 -18.69 -3.94
C ILE A 340 -10.16 -19.75 -3.71
N GLN A 341 -9.59 -19.81 -2.51
CA GLN A 341 -8.52 -20.77 -2.18
C GLN A 341 -9.00 -22.23 -2.27
N ASP A 342 -10.20 -22.54 -1.78
CA ASP A 342 -10.80 -23.88 -1.86
C ASP A 342 -11.08 -24.36 -3.29
N ASN A 343 -11.04 -23.43 -4.25
CA ASN A 343 -11.46 -23.65 -5.63
C ASN A 343 -10.38 -23.23 -6.63
N GLY A 344 -9.11 -23.16 -6.24
CA GLY A 344 -8.01 -22.69 -7.11
C GLY A 344 -7.84 -23.43 -8.45
N ASN A 345 -8.44 -24.61 -8.61
CA ASN A 345 -8.40 -25.41 -9.83
C ASN A 345 -9.71 -25.41 -10.63
N VAL A 346 -10.72 -24.61 -10.25
CA VAL A 346 -12.03 -24.63 -10.94
C VAL A 346 -12.08 -23.55 -12.02
N PRO A 347 -12.59 -23.87 -13.22
CA PRO A 347 -12.62 -22.92 -14.34
C PRO A 347 -13.61 -21.77 -14.13
N CYS A 348 -14.64 -21.95 -13.30
CA CYS A 348 -15.61 -20.92 -12.98
C CYS A 348 -16.18 -21.10 -11.56
N LEU A 349 -15.95 -20.09 -10.71
CA LEU A 349 -16.49 -20.00 -9.36
C LEU A 349 -17.48 -18.84 -9.29
N ARG A 350 -18.70 -19.10 -8.84
CA ARG A 350 -19.73 -18.10 -8.58
C ARG A 350 -19.86 -17.90 -7.07
N ILE A 351 -19.44 -16.73 -6.60
CA ILE A 351 -19.51 -16.35 -5.19
C ILE A 351 -20.76 -15.50 -4.97
N ILE A 352 -21.56 -15.84 -3.97
CA ILE A 352 -22.75 -15.11 -3.55
C ILE A 352 -22.48 -14.61 -2.13
N THR A 353 -22.51 -13.29 -1.94
CA THR A 353 -22.32 -12.61 -0.65
C THR A 353 -23.44 -11.58 -0.49
N ASP A 354 -23.69 -11.13 0.73
CA ASP A 354 -24.73 -10.16 1.10
C ASP A 354 -24.41 -8.69 0.74
#